data_AF-A0A4S9C140-F1
#
_entry.id   AF-A0A4S9C140-F1
#
_cell.length_a   1.000
_cell.length_b   1.000
_cell.length_c   1.000
_cell.angle_alpha   90.00
_cell.angle_beta   90.00
_cell.angle_gamma   90.00
#
_symmetry.space_group_name_H-M   'P 1'
#
loop_
_entity.id
_entity.type
_entity.pdbx_description
1 polymer ?
#
loop_
_entity_poly.entity_id
_entity_poly.type
_entity_poly.pdbx_seq_one_letter_code
_entity_poly.pdbx_strand_id
1 'polypeptide(L)'
;MPDYGKNIWTSSKMTQIVLENPEMIILRSMRKAQPLSFSVNKALLCYYSAYFQALINGPFKEGLEEKTEIKLDVSQKVLRQFYGWLTTGRVQMGFQPDVTIKLWIFGDFIDSLALRRDAITHLQRSSREQPSVGMVGYMTLHENKVWTEFHNSALYGYIVHTFSYHWDHRREFALRGGFAGIEIPERFLHDQRTSMSMHRERTLAGSISGHCYCCHGTWAACKYHEHTSQEEQSATCGSRGEDPVGKFWDEDASDVEEQTDDARNKQADGEGGGEKRENENSDGGSDHDSKNHNDSQNDEEMESIGTKRKAQDEGEDGSAKKLKQEGGL
;
A
#
# COMPACT_ATOMS: atom_id res chain seq x y z
N MET A 1 -1.00 -37.02 -0.01
CA MET A 1 -0.70 -35.75 -0.71
C MET A 1 -0.71 -34.64 0.32
N PRO A 2 0.19 -33.65 0.24
CA PRO A 2 0.16 -32.48 1.10
C PRO A 2 -1.15 -31.70 0.92
N ASP A 3 -1.74 -31.20 2.02
CA ASP A 3 -2.93 -30.35 1.95
C ASP A 3 -2.54 -28.89 1.74
N TYR A 4 -2.71 -28.41 0.51
CA TYR A 4 -2.48 -27.01 0.14
C TYR A 4 -3.74 -26.15 0.22
N GLY A 5 -4.87 -26.69 0.68
CA GLY A 5 -6.17 -26.01 0.66
C GLY A 5 -6.18 -24.70 1.45
N LYS A 6 -5.38 -24.59 2.53
CA LYS A 6 -5.24 -23.36 3.31
C LYS A 6 -4.47 -22.24 2.60
N ASN A 7 -3.75 -22.56 1.52
CA ASN A 7 -2.94 -21.60 0.77
C ASN A 7 -3.72 -20.90 -0.35
N ILE A 8 -5.02 -21.23 -0.52
CA ILE A 8 -5.92 -20.65 -1.51
C ILE A 8 -7.32 -20.48 -0.89
N TRP A 9 -7.93 -19.31 -1.13
CA TRP A 9 -9.33 -19.13 -0.77
C TRP A 9 -10.25 -19.77 -1.82
N THR A 10 -11.23 -20.57 -1.39
CA THR A 10 -12.28 -21.10 -2.27
C THR A 10 -13.66 -20.99 -1.62
N SER A 11 -14.67 -20.64 -2.44
CA SER A 11 -16.06 -20.50 -1.97
C SER A 11 -16.61 -21.80 -1.41
N SER A 12 -16.30 -22.94 -2.04
CA SER A 12 -16.70 -24.26 -1.56
C SER A 12 -16.14 -24.59 -0.18
N LYS A 13 -14.85 -24.29 0.07
CA LYS A 13 -14.24 -24.55 1.37
C LYS A 13 -14.76 -23.61 2.45
N MET A 14 -14.93 -22.33 2.13
CA MET A 14 -15.53 -21.35 3.02
C MET A 14 -16.94 -21.79 3.43
N THR A 15 -17.79 -22.15 2.46
CA THR A 15 -19.17 -22.59 2.71
C THR A 15 -19.20 -23.83 3.59
N GLN A 16 -18.33 -24.82 3.31
CA GLN A 16 -18.22 -26.03 4.11
C GLN A 16 -17.91 -25.70 5.58
N ILE A 17 -16.87 -24.90 5.84
CA ILE A 17 -16.43 -24.57 7.20
C ILE A 17 -17.54 -23.85 7.96
N VAL A 18 -18.18 -22.85 7.34
CA VAL A 18 -19.24 -22.05 7.97
C VAL A 18 -20.47 -22.88 8.32
N LEU A 19 -20.86 -23.83 7.46
CA LEU A 19 -21.98 -24.73 7.71
C LEU A 19 -21.69 -25.73 8.83
N GLU A 20 -20.47 -26.28 8.87
CA GLU A 20 -20.08 -27.27 9.87
C GLU A 20 -19.79 -26.63 11.25
N ASN A 21 -19.43 -25.35 11.29
CA ASN A 21 -18.96 -24.66 12.50
C ASN A 21 -19.60 -23.27 12.61
N PRO A 22 -20.79 -23.09 13.20
CA PRO A 22 -21.49 -21.80 13.21
C PRO A 22 -20.91 -20.78 14.21
N GLU A 23 -19.86 -21.13 14.97
CA GLU A 23 -19.31 -20.27 16.02
C GLU A 23 -18.68 -18.99 15.42
N MET A 24 -19.07 -17.85 15.99
CA MET A 24 -18.63 -16.53 15.55
C MET A 24 -17.76 -15.86 16.61
N ILE A 25 -16.79 -15.08 16.15
CA ILE A 25 -15.90 -14.26 16.98
C ILE A 25 -15.86 -12.83 16.43
N ILE A 26 -15.71 -11.84 17.30
CA ILE A 26 -15.66 -10.43 16.93
C ILE A 26 -14.20 -10.01 16.76
N LEU A 27 -13.87 -9.43 15.60
CA LEU A 27 -12.60 -8.74 15.38
C LEU A 27 -12.81 -7.23 15.52
N ARG A 28 -11.88 -6.58 16.24
CA ARG A 28 -11.92 -5.14 16.49
C ARG A 28 -10.55 -4.49 16.29
N SER A 29 -10.51 -3.34 15.63
CA SER A 29 -9.30 -2.51 15.51
C SER A 29 -9.01 -1.77 16.83
N MET A 30 -7.75 -1.69 17.25
CA MET A 30 -7.31 -0.88 18.40
C MET A 30 -7.05 0.60 18.05
N ARG A 31 -6.97 0.94 16.77
CA ARG A 31 -6.50 2.25 16.29
C ARG A 31 -7.58 3.34 16.21
N LYS A 32 -8.80 3.07 16.66
CA LYS A 32 -9.88 4.07 16.75
C LYS A 32 -10.62 3.93 18.07
N ALA A 33 -11.05 5.05 18.65
CA ALA A 33 -11.83 5.07 19.89
C ALA A 33 -13.19 4.37 19.76
N GLN A 34 -13.83 4.42 18.59
CA GLN A 34 -15.04 3.67 18.24
C GLN A 34 -14.81 2.86 16.95
N PRO A 35 -14.14 1.71 17.05
CA PRO A 35 -13.79 0.89 15.91
C PRO A 35 -14.99 0.04 15.47
N LEU A 36 -15.24 -0.07 14.15
CA LEU A 36 -16.18 -1.06 13.63
C LEU A 36 -15.73 -2.45 14.06
N SER A 37 -16.72 -3.26 14.38
CA SER A 37 -16.55 -4.66 14.76
C SER A 37 -17.01 -5.53 13.62
N PHE A 38 -16.23 -6.56 13.33
CA PHE A 38 -16.56 -7.55 12.31
C PHE A 38 -16.78 -8.89 12.97
N SER A 39 -17.99 -9.44 12.84
CA SER A 39 -18.31 -10.79 13.29
C SER A 39 -17.86 -11.77 12.21
N VAL A 40 -16.90 -12.63 12.53
CA VAL A 40 -16.33 -13.62 11.61
C VAL A 40 -16.49 -15.04 12.15
N ASN A 41 -16.51 -16.01 11.24
CA ASN A 41 -16.53 -17.40 11.62
C ASN A 41 -15.19 -17.82 12.24
N LYS A 42 -15.23 -18.38 13.46
CA LYS A 42 -14.03 -18.74 14.24
C LYS A 42 -13.21 -19.82 13.54
N ALA A 43 -13.85 -20.88 13.06
CA ALA A 43 -13.18 -21.98 12.37
C ALA A 43 -12.55 -21.54 11.05
N LEU A 44 -13.22 -20.65 10.30
CA LEU A 44 -12.70 -20.08 9.07
C LEU A 44 -11.44 -19.24 9.32
N LEU A 45 -11.46 -18.44 10.38
CA LEU A 45 -10.32 -17.62 10.79
C LEU A 45 -9.10 -18.50 11.13
N CYS A 46 -9.31 -19.53 11.94
CA CYS A 46 -8.28 -20.50 12.30
C CYS A 46 -7.77 -21.33 11.11
N TYR A 47 -8.64 -21.64 10.14
CA TYR A 47 -8.26 -22.40 8.95
C TYR A 47 -7.24 -21.66 8.07
N TYR A 48 -7.44 -20.35 7.90
CA TYR A 48 -6.60 -19.51 7.03
C TYR A 48 -5.45 -18.81 7.75
N SER A 49 -5.32 -18.94 9.08
CA SER A 49 -4.30 -18.25 9.87
C SER A 49 -3.80 -19.12 11.02
N ALA A 50 -2.53 -19.47 10.97
CA ALA A 50 -1.89 -20.20 12.08
C ALA A 50 -1.83 -19.35 13.35
N TYR A 51 -1.71 -18.02 13.21
CA TYR A 51 -1.78 -17.09 14.33
C TYR A 51 -3.10 -17.22 15.09
N PHE A 52 -4.24 -17.14 14.41
CA PHE A 52 -5.55 -17.25 15.08
C PHE A 52 -5.81 -18.66 15.59
N GLN A 53 -5.36 -19.70 14.88
CA GLN A 53 -5.40 -21.07 15.40
C GLN A 53 -4.66 -21.19 16.73
N ALA A 54 -3.45 -20.62 16.83
CA ALA A 54 -2.68 -20.62 18.07
C ALA A 54 -3.33 -19.74 19.14
N LEU A 55 -3.79 -18.55 18.79
CA LEU A 55 -4.37 -17.58 19.73
C LEU A 55 -5.68 -18.10 20.38
N ILE A 56 -6.54 -18.72 19.56
CA ILE A 56 -7.89 -19.13 19.96
C ILE A 56 -7.91 -20.55 20.53
N ASN A 57 -7.15 -21.48 19.94
CA ASN A 57 -7.17 -22.89 20.33
C ASN A 57 -5.90 -23.32 21.08
N GLY A 58 -4.96 -22.41 21.28
CA GLY A 58 -3.71 -22.66 22.00
C GLY A 58 -3.74 -22.16 23.45
N PRO A 59 -2.57 -22.12 24.12
CA PRO A 59 -2.46 -21.86 25.56
C PRO A 59 -2.52 -20.38 25.94
N PHE A 60 -2.93 -19.50 25.02
CA PHE A 60 -2.99 -18.06 25.28
C PHE A 60 -4.23 -17.71 26.08
N LYS A 61 -4.18 -16.56 26.77
CA LYS A 61 -5.29 -16.05 27.58
C LYS A 61 -6.59 -15.97 26.79
N GLU A 62 -6.51 -15.58 25.52
CA GLU A 62 -7.63 -15.51 24.58
C GLU A 62 -8.36 -16.86 24.43
N GLY A 63 -7.61 -17.94 24.27
CA GLY A 63 -8.16 -19.30 24.16
C GLY A 63 -8.62 -19.87 25.50
N LEU A 64 -7.84 -19.68 26.57
CA LEU A 64 -8.16 -20.18 27.91
C LEU A 64 -9.41 -19.51 28.51
N GLU A 65 -9.65 -18.24 28.20
CA GLU A 65 -10.83 -17.49 28.65
C GLU A 65 -11.99 -17.52 27.63
N GLU A 66 -11.85 -18.28 26.54
CA GLU A 66 -12.85 -18.38 25.46
C GLU A 66 -13.35 -17.00 24.98
N LYS A 67 -12.40 -16.07 24.77
CA LYS A 67 -12.77 -14.70 24.40
C LYS A 67 -13.53 -14.67 23.09
N THR A 68 -14.69 -14.02 23.12
CA THR A 68 -15.54 -13.79 21.95
C THR A 68 -15.16 -12.53 21.16
N GLU A 69 -14.20 -11.73 21.66
CA GLU A 69 -13.66 -10.55 20.99
C GLU A 69 -12.12 -10.57 20.98
N ILE A 70 -11.54 -10.38 19.79
CA ILE A 70 -10.10 -10.20 19.58
C ILE A 70 -9.84 -8.78 19.09
N LYS A 71 -8.92 -8.10 19.78
CA LYS A 71 -8.45 -6.76 19.43
C LYS A 71 -7.14 -6.86 18.66
N LEU A 72 -7.08 -6.17 17.52
CA LEU A 72 -5.95 -6.20 16.60
C LEU A 72 -5.42 -4.78 16.40
N ASP A 73 -4.09 -4.62 16.45
CA ASP A 73 -3.43 -3.36 16.13
C ASP A 73 -3.31 -3.16 14.60
N VAL A 74 -4.45 -3.03 13.94
CA VAL A 74 -4.55 -2.74 12.50
C VAL A 74 -5.51 -1.59 12.26
N SER A 75 -5.34 -0.87 11.16
CA SER A 75 -6.32 0.15 10.76
C SER A 75 -7.68 -0.49 10.43
N GLN A 76 -8.76 0.28 10.58
CA GLN A 76 -10.09 -0.20 10.21
C GLN A 76 -10.23 -0.56 8.74
N LYS A 77 -9.57 0.18 7.84
CA LYS A 77 -9.58 -0.11 6.40
C LYS A 77 -8.98 -1.49 6.09
N VAL A 78 -7.84 -1.81 6.72
CA VAL A 78 -7.18 -3.12 6.58
C VAL A 78 -8.06 -4.22 7.17
N LEU A 79 -8.65 -4.00 8.35
CA LEU A 79 -9.52 -4.99 8.97
C LEU A 79 -10.79 -5.25 8.16
N ARG A 80 -11.37 -4.21 7.57
CA ARG A 80 -12.52 -4.33 6.64
C ARG A 80 -12.14 -5.12 5.39
N GLN A 81 -10.98 -4.85 4.78
CA GLN A 81 -10.53 -5.62 3.62
C GLN A 81 -10.27 -7.09 3.98
N PHE A 82 -9.70 -7.36 5.15
CA PHE A 82 -9.53 -8.73 5.63
C PHE A 82 -10.88 -9.44 5.83
N TYR A 83 -11.86 -8.75 6.43
CA TYR A 83 -13.23 -9.26 6.58
C TYR A 83 -13.90 -9.55 5.22
N GLY A 84 -13.81 -8.60 4.28
CA GLY A 84 -14.33 -8.75 2.92
C GLY A 84 -13.67 -9.92 2.19
N TRP A 85 -12.36 -10.08 2.34
CA TRP A 85 -11.63 -11.21 1.78
C TRP A 85 -12.04 -12.55 2.39
N LEU A 86 -12.16 -12.65 3.72
CA LEU A 86 -12.60 -13.88 4.38
C LEU A 86 -13.98 -14.35 3.87
N THR A 87 -14.89 -13.39 3.67
CA THR A 87 -16.27 -13.66 3.28
C THR A 87 -16.46 -13.89 1.77
N THR A 88 -15.66 -13.23 0.92
CA THR A 88 -15.88 -13.25 -0.54
C THR A 88 -14.72 -13.81 -1.36
N GLY A 89 -13.57 -14.05 -0.72
CA GLY A 89 -12.34 -14.44 -1.40
C GLY A 89 -11.70 -13.34 -2.22
N ARG A 90 -12.13 -12.09 -2.04
CA ARG A 90 -11.67 -10.95 -2.82
C ARG A 90 -11.24 -9.82 -1.92
N VAL A 91 -10.09 -9.25 -2.26
CA VAL A 91 -9.71 -7.93 -1.77
C VAL A 91 -10.58 -6.91 -2.50
N GLN A 92 -11.65 -6.49 -1.83
CA GLN A 92 -12.67 -5.58 -2.34
C GLN A 92 -12.41 -4.19 -1.77
N MET A 93 -11.98 -3.24 -2.61
CA MET A 93 -12.16 -1.78 -2.54
C MET A 93 -11.62 -1.21 -3.87
N GLY A 94 -11.97 0.04 -4.19
CA GLY A 94 -11.29 0.80 -5.25
C GLY A 94 -9.77 0.87 -5.07
N PHE A 95 -9.05 1.43 -6.04
CA PHE A 95 -7.59 1.46 -6.07
C PHE A 95 -6.99 2.16 -4.83
N GLN A 96 -6.62 1.38 -3.81
CA GLN A 96 -5.99 1.81 -2.55
C GLN A 96 -4.76 0.95 -2.24
N PRO A 97 -3.68 1.13 -3.00
CA PRO A 97 -2.52 0.25 -2.93
C PRO A 97 -1.75 0.34 -1.60
N ASP A 98 -1.84 1.47 -0.88
CA ASP A 98 -1.31 1.64 0.47
C ASP A 98 -2.02 0.73 1.48
N VAL A 99 -3.35 0.61 1.36
CA VAL A 99 -4.16 -0.29 2.19
C VAL A 99 -3.86 -1.74 1.83
N THR A 100 -3.70 -2.06 0.55
CA THR A 100 -3.36 -3.43 0.12
C THR A 100 -1.97 -3.86 0.58
N ILE A 101 -0.97 -2.96 0.62
CA ILE A 101 0.34 -3.25 1.25
C ILE A 101 0.17 -3.58 2.73
N LYS A 102 -0.57 -2.74 3.45
CA LYS A 102 -0.84 -2.96 4.87
C LYS A 102 -1.61 -4.26 5.11
N LEU A 103 -2.50 -4.64 4.19
CA LEU A 103 -3.19 -5.93 4.19
C LEU A 103 -2.21 -7.10 3.97
N TRP A 104 -1.26 -6.95 3.05
CA TRP A 104 -0.22 -7.97 2.85
C TRP A 104 0.62 -8.16 4.10
N ILE A 105 1.08 -7.06 4.72
CA ILE A 105 1.86 -7.08 5.97
C ILE A 105 1.03 -7.69 7.11
N PHE A 106 -0.25 -7.37 7.17
CA PHE A 106 -1.14 -8.02 8.12
C PHE A 106 -1.28 -9.53 7.86
N GLY A 107 -1.36 -9.94 6.59
CA GLY A 107 -1.35 -11.35 6.19
C GLY A 107 -0.07 -12.08 6.58
N ASP A 108 1.07 -11.41 6.53
CA ASP A 108 2.34 -11.91 7.06
C ASP A 108 2.29 -12.09 8.57
N PHE A 109 1.82 -11.05 9.29
CA PHE A 109 1.67 -11.08 10.74
C PHE A 109 0.76 -12.21 11.23
N ILE A 110 -0.38 -12.45 10.57
CA ILE A 110 -1.32 -13.52 10.97
C ILE A 110 -0.96 -14.89 10.38
N ASP A 111 0.16 -15.01 9.66
CA ASP A 111 0.57 -16.22 8.95
C ASP A 111 -0.55 -16.78 8.04
N SER A 112 -1.04 -15.92 7.15
CA SER A 112 -2.04 -16.26 6.14
C SER A 112 -1.48 -16.10 4.73
N LEU A 113 -0.89 -17.18 4.21
CA LEU A 113 -0.33 -17.20 2.86
C LEU A 113 -1.38 -16.93 1.78
N ALA A 114 -2.61 -17.45 1.94
CA ALA A 114 -3.71 -17.18 1.02
C ALA A 114 -4.03 -15.67 0.91
N LEU A 115 -4.05 -14.97 2.05
CA LEU A 115 -4.29 -13.52 2.07
C LEU A 115 -3.13 -12.75 1.43
N ARG A 116 -1.87 -13.12 1.74
CA ARG A 116 -0.69 -12.50 1.10
C ARG A 116 -0.73 -12.62 -0.41
N ARG A 117 -1.07 -13.81 -0.92
CA ARG A 117 -1.19 -14.08 -2.36
C ARG A 117 -2.28 -13.24 -3.01
N ASP A 118 -3.45 -13.16 -2.39
CA ASP A 118 -4.58 -12.38 -2.91
C ASP A 118 -4.31 -10.88 -2.86
N ALA A 119 -3.63 -10.38 -1.84
CA ALA A 119 -3.19 -8.99 -1.76
C ALA A 119 -2.22 -8.62 -2.91
N ILE A 120 -1.21 -9.46 -3.19
CA ILE A 120 -0.30 -9.19 -4.32
C ILE A 120 -1.03 -9.31 -5.67
N THR A 121 -1.90 -10.30 -5.84
CA THR A 121 -2.70 -10.41 -7.06
C THR A 121 -3.57 -9.17 -7.27
N HIS A 122 -4.17 -8.62 -6.21
CA HIS A 122 -4.93 -7.37 -6.29
C HIS A 122 -4.03 -6.19 -6.70
N LEU A 123 -2.85 -6.05 -6.08
CA LEU A 123 -1.88 -5.01 -6.46
C LEU A 123 -1.53 -5.08 -7.96
N GLN A 124 -1.21 -6.26 -8.47
CA GLN A 124 -0.82 -6.45 -9.87
C GLN A 124 -1.95 -6.19 -10.87
N ARG A 125 -3.17 -6.64 -10.54
CA ARG A 125 -4.36 -6.35 -11.36
C ARG A 125 -4.55 -4.84 -11.47
N SER A 126 -4.42 -4.16 -10.33
CA SER A 126 -4.53 -2.71 -10.27
C SER A 126 -3.44 -2.01 -11.08
N SER A 127 -2.20 -2.50 -11.05
CA SER A 127 -1.10 -2.00 -11.90
C SER A 127 -1.39 -2.11 -13.39
N ARG A 128 -2.03 -3.21 -13.80
CA ARG A 128 -2.35 -3.46 -15.19
C ARG A 128 -3.48 -2.54 -15.67
N GLU A 129 -4.48 -2.34 -14.83
CA GLU A 129 -5.65 -1.51 -15.13
C GLU A 129 -5.32 -0.01 -15.06
N GLN A 130 -4.39 0.40 -14.19
CA GLN A 130 -3.99 1.79 -13.98
C GLN A 130 -2.45 1.95 -13.91
N PRO A 131 -1.72 1.75 -15.03
CA PRO A 131 -0.25 1.69 -15.04
C PRO A 131 0.46 3.01 -14.74
N SER A 132 -0.28 4.12 -14.65
CA SER A 132 0.28 5.46 -14.43
C SER A 132 -0.13 6.07 -13.09
N VAL A 133 -0.99 5.46 -12.26
CA VAL A 133 -1.37 6.10 -10.98
C VAL A 133 -0.36 5.72 -9.91
N GLY A 134 0.09 6.71 -9.12
CA GLY A 134 1.08 6.58 -8.06
C GLY A 134 0.81 5.34 -7.21
N MET A 135 1.52 4.27 -7.55
CA MET A 135 1.11 2.94 -7.12
C MET A 135 1.45 2.75 -5.65
N VAL A 136 2.60 3.23 -5.19
CA VAL A 136 2.98 3.26 -3.78
C VAL A 136 4.02 4.37 -3.65
N GLY A 137 3.86 5.29 -2.71
CA GLY A 137 4.87 6.33 -2.48
C GLY A 137 6.00 5.86 -1.56
N TYR A 138 7.17 6.52 -1.65
CA TYR A 138 8.29 6.30 -0.72
C TYR A 138 7.85 6.38 0.76
N MET A 139 6.93 7.29 1.12
CA MET A 139 6.43 7.43 2.49
C MET A 139 5.75 6.15 2.99
N THR A 140 4.86 5.56 2.20
CA THR A 140 4.18 4.31 2.55
C THR A 140 5.18 3.18 2.75
N LEU A 141 6.20 3.09 1.89
CA LEU A 141 7.24 2.05 2.03
C LEU A 141 8.09 2.25 3.29
N HIS A 142 8.41 3.50 3.63
CA HIS A 142 9.16 3.86 4.83
C HIS A 142 8.36 3.57 6.12
N GLU A 143 7.13 4.11 6.24
CA GLU A 143 6.28 3.94 7.42
C GLU A 143 5.95 2.47 7.71
N ASN A 144 5.81 1.66 6.67
CA ASN A 144 5.53 0.23 6.78
C ASN A 144 6.80 -0.63 6.73
N LYS A 145 7.98 0.00 6.86
CA LYS A 145 9.29 -0.65 6.97
C LYS A 145 9.57 -1.67 5.86
N VAL A 146 9.05 -1.43 4.66
CA VAL A 146 9.14 -2.38 3.55
C VAL A 146 10.59 -2.60 3.12
N TRP A 147 11.41 -1.54 3.14
CA TRP A 147 12.83 -1.64 2.77
C TRP A 147 13.72 -2.27 3.83
N THR A 148 13.28 -2.32 5.09
CA THR A 148 14.10 -2.78 6.21
C THR A 148 13.64 -4.14 6.71
N GLU A 149 12.40 -4.27 7.16
CA GLU A 149 11.88 -5.52 7.72
C GLU A 149 11.45 -6.51 6.63
N PHE A 150 10.92 -6.01 5.51
CA PHE A 150 10.36 -6.86 4.43
C PHE A 150 11.27 -6.98 3.19
N HIS A 151 12.55 -6.65 3.32
CA HIS A 151 13.49 -6.49 2.20
C HIS A 151 13.82 -7.79 1.42
N ASN A 152 13.44 -8.96 1.93
CA ASN A 152 13.55 -10.26 1.28
C ASN A 152 12.18 -10.89 0.95
N SER A 153 11.10 -10.14 1.16
CA SER A 153 9.75 -10.63 0.92
C SER A 153 9.37 -10.60 -0.56
N ALA A 154 8.37 -11.40 -0.92
CA ALA A 154 7.75 -11.31 -2.24
C ALA A 154 7.12 -9.93 -2.50
N LEU A 155 6.61 -9.26 -1.46
CA LEU A 155 6.12 -7.89 -1.55
C LEU A 155 7.24 -6.94 -1.99
N TYR A 156 8.40 -6.96 -1.34
CA TYR A 156 9.53 -6.11 -1.73
C TYR A 156 9.96 -6.39 -3.17
N GLY A 157 10.05 -7.66 -3.56
CA GLY A 157 10.32 -8.03 -4.94
C GLY A 157 9.31 -7.43 -5.91
N TYR A 158 8.02 -7.47 -5.60
CA TYR A 158 6.97 -6.83 -6.40
C TYR A 158 7.14 -5.30 -6.46
N ILE A 159 7.43 -4.65 -5.33
CA ILE A 159 7.66 -3.19 -5.25
C ILE A 159 8.86 -2.79 -6.11
N VAL A 160 10.00 -3.48 -6.03
CA VAL A 160 11.17 -3.19 -6.85
C VAL A 160 10.83 -3.25 -8.34
N HIS A 161 10.17 -4.31 -8.80
CA HIS A 161 9.78 -4.39 -10.22
C HIS A 161 8.79 -3.28 -10.59
N THR A 162 7.81 -2.99 -9.73
CA THR A 162 6.88 -1.88 -9.96
C THR A 162 7.61 -0.55 -10.12
N PHE A 163 8.57 -0.26 -9.23
CA PHE A 163 9.38 0.96 -9.30
C PHE A 163 10.32 1.00 -10.50
N SER A 164 10.74 -0.16 -11.02
CA SER A 164 11.56 -0.24 -12.23
C SER A 164 10.79 0.02 -13.52
N TYR A 165 9.48 -0.28 -13.58
CA TYR A 165 8.74 -0.30 -14.85
C TYR A 165 7.51 0.61 -14.91
N HIS A 166 6.94 0.99 -13.75
CA HIS A 166 5.70 1.78 -13.67
C HIS A 166 5.85 3.09 -12.89
N TRP A 167 7.02 3.34 -12.30
CA TRP A 167 7.24 4.56 -11.54
C TRP A 167 7.26 5.79 -12.45
N ASP A 168 6.43 6.78 -12.11
CA ASP A 168 6.35 8.07 -12.78
C ASP A 168 6.62 9.19 -11.78
N HIS A 169 7.84 9.73 -11.84
CA HIS A 169 8.29 10.83 -10.97
C HIS A 169 7.34 12.04 -10.99
N ARG A 170 6.64 12.31 -12.09
CA ARG A 170 5.74 13.48 -12.22
C ARG A 170 4.52 13.39 -11.32
N ARG A 171 4.10 12.16 -11.00
CA ARG A 171 2.88 11.90 -10.22
C ARG A 171 3.14 11.73 -8.75
N GLU A 172 4.39 11.45 -8.39
CA GLU A 172 4.80 11.31 -7.00
C GLU A 172 4.87 12.67 -6.28
N PHE A 173 5.28 13.73 -6.98
CA PHE A 173 5.23 15.11 -6.45
C PHE A 173 3.80 15.66 -6.25
N ALA A 174 2.80 15.07 -6.91
CA ALA A 174 1.41 15.53 -6.84
C ALA A 174 0.65 15.00 -5.59
N LEU A 175 1.15 13.94 -4.95
CA LEU A 175 0.53 13.32 -3.78
C LEU A 175 1.21 13.82 -2.49
N ARG A 176 0.61 14.85 -1.86
CA ARG A 176 0.90 15.42 -0.52
C ARG A 176 2.38 15.50 -0.10
N GLY A 177 2.94 16.71 -0.18
CA GLY A 177 4.12 17.13 0.59
C GLY A 177 5.39 16.44 0.13
N GLY A 178 6.23 17.16 -0.61
CA GLY A 178 7.45 16.61 -1.22
C GLY A 178 8.32 15.81 -0.26
N PHE A 179 9.17 14.95 -0.82
CA PHE A 179 10.09 13.99 -0.20
C PHE A 179 11.05 14.49 0.89
N ALA A 180 10.87 15.70 1.41
CA ALA A 180 11.73 16.32 2.39
C ALA A 180 11.85 15.43 3.63
N GLY A 181 12.99 14.72 3.74
CA GLY A 181 13.36 13.93 4.90
C GLY A 181 13.24 12.41 4.79
N ILE A 182 12.73 11.85 3.68
CA ILE A 182 12.78 10.39 3.49
C ILE A 182 14.11 10.00 2.87
N GLU A 183 14.95 9.31 3.64
CA GLU A 183 16.16 8.69 3.11
C GLU A 183 15.80 7.38 2.41
N ILE A 184 16.00 7.34 1.08
CA ILE A 184 15.79 6.12 0.29
C ILE A 184 17.02 5.22 0.48
N PRO A 185 16.86 3.97 0.95
CA PRO A 185 18.01 3.09 1.17
C PRO A 185 18.78 2.81 -0.11
N GLU A 186 20.11 2.87 -0.06
CA GLU A 186 20.99 2.62 -1.20
C GLU A 186 20.73 1.24 -1.84
N ARG A 187 20.43 0.23 -1.00
CA ARG A 187 20.04 -1.12 -1.45
C ARG A 187 18.82 -1.09 -2.37
N PHE A 188 17.79 -0.31 -2.04
CA PHE A 188 16.59 -0.22 -2.87
C PHE A 188 16.89 0.36 -4.24
N LEU A 189 17.69 1.44 -4.29
CA LEU A 189 18.13 2.05 -5.54
C LEU A 189 19.01 1.10 -6.36
N HIS A 190 19.88 0.33 -5.70
CA HIS A 190 20.70 -0.70 -6.33
C HIS A 190 19.82 -1.81 -6.94
N ASP A 191 18.84 -2.33 -6.20
CA ASP A 191 17.95 -3.39 -6.66
C ASP A 191 17.09 -2.91 -7.84
N GLN A 192 16.58 -1.67 -7.78
CA GLN A 192 15.83 -1.05 -8.87
C GLN A 192 16.68 -0.94 -10.15
N ARG A 193 17.93 -0.45 -10.04
CA ARG A 193 18.86 -0.35 -11.18
C ARG A 193 19.23 -1.72 -11.75
N THR A 194 19.48 -2.69 -10.88
CA THR A 194 19.79 -4.08 -11.28
C THR A 194 18.63 -4.69 -12.05
N SER A 195 17.39 -4.52 -11.55
CA SER A 195 16.17 -4.96 -12.24
C SER A 195 16.03 -4.34 -13.64
N MET A 196 16.24 -3.03 -13.76
CA MET A 196 16.23 -2.33 -15.06
C MET A 196 17.31 -2.85 -16.02
N SER A 197 18.54 -3.07 -15.53
CA SER A 197 19.65 -3.62 -16.35
C SER A 197 19.33 -5.01 -16.87
N MET A 198 18.88 -5.91 -16.00
CA MET A 198 18.50 -7.28 -16.38
C MET A 198 17.38 -7.30 -17.42
N HIS A 199 16.38 -6.40 -17.29
CA HIS A 199 15.32 -6.29 -18.28
C HIS A 199 15.84 -5.81 -19.63
N ARG A 200 16.71 -4.78 -19.63
CA ARG A 200 17.34 -4.28 -20.86
C ARG A 200 18.13 -5.37 -21.57
N GLU A 201 18.96 -6.12 -20.85
CA GLU A 201 19.74 -7.24 -21.41
C GLU A 201 18.84 -8.31 -22.05
N ARG A 202 17.76 -8.69 -21.39
CA ARG A 202 16.82 -9.70 -21.91
C ARG A 202 16.04 -9.22 -23.12
N THR A 203 15.66 -7.94 -23.15
CA THR A 203 15.01 -7.31 -24.31
C THR A 203 15.97 -7.27 -25.50
N LEU A 204 17.24 -6.90 -25.28
CA LEU A 204 18.27 -6.92 -26.33
C LEU A 204 18.56 -8.34 -26.83
N ALA A 205 18.51 -9.35 -25.95
CA ALA A 205 18.66 -10.75 -26.31
C ALA A 205 17.41 -11.36 -26.99
N GLY A 206 16.34 -10.58 -27.23
CA GLY A 206 15.08 -11.07 -27.80
C GLY A 206 14.34 -12.09 -26.93
N SER A 207 14.73 -12.23 -25.66
CA SER A 207 14.20 -13.23 -24.72
C SER A 207 12.85 -12.82 -24.11
N ILE A 208 12.52 -11.53 -24.17
CA ILE A 208 11.23 -10.99 -23.72
C ILE A 208 10.73 -9.94 -24.73
N SER A 209 9.42 -9.92 -24.97
CA SER A 209 8.79 -9.00 -25.93
C SER A 209 8.40 -7.64 -25.32
N GLY A 210 9.23 -7.08 -24.44
CA GLY A 210 8.97 -5.75 -23.83
C GLY A 210 7.84 -5.71 -22.79
N HIS A 211 7.37 -6.85 -22.29
CA HIS A 211 6.32 -6.95 -21.26
C HIS A 211 6.84 -6.63 -19.84
N CYS A 212 6.06 -5.93 -18.99
CA CYS A 212 6.44 -5.71 -17.57
C CYS A 212 6.42 -7.02 -16.78
N TYR A 213 7.50 -7.30 -16.05
CA TYR A 213 7.61 -8.42 -15.09
C TYR A 213 6.61 -8.38 -13.92
N CYS A 214 6.02 -7.22 -13.66
CA CYS A 214 5.14 -6.97 -12.55
C CYS A 214 3.67 -7.33 -12.85
N CYS A 215 3.19 -7.08 -14.07
CA CYS A 215 1.76 -7.07 -14.38
C CYS A 215 1.38 -7.76 -15.71
N HIS A 216 2.37 -8.14 -16.53
CA HIS A 216 2.13 -8.82 -17.81
C HIS A 216 2.55 -10.30 -17.76
N GLY A 217 1.67 -11.17 -18.25
CA GLY A 217 1.84 -12.61 -18.32
C GLY A 217 0.76 -13.37 -17.54
N THR A 218 0.35 -14.54 -18.04
CA THR A 218 -0.64 -15.44 -17.42
C THR A 218 -0.24 -15.93 -16.02
N TRP A 219 1.03 -15.80 -15.66
CA TRP A 219 1.61 -16.23 -14.38
C TRP A 219 2.34 -15.12 -13.63
N ALA A 220 2.11 -13.85 -14.01
CA ALA A 220 2.82 -12.71 -13.40
C ALA A 220 2.63 -12.67 -11.88
N ALA A 221 1.46 -13.08 -11.38
CA ALA A 221 1.16 -13.13 -9.95
C ALA A 221 1.90 -14.22 -9.19
N CYS A 222 2.03 -15.39 -9.79
CA CYS A 222 2.66 -16.54 -9.17
C CYS A 222 4.13 -16.31 -8.82
N LYS A 223 4.80 -15.39 -9.53
CA LYS A 223 6.18 -14.98 -9.23
C LYS A 223 6.34 -14.48 -7.78
N TYR A 224 5.29 -13.87 -7.23
CA TYR A 224 5.31 -13.28 -5.89
C TYR A 224 4.41 -14.04 -4.90
N HIS A 225 3.98 -15.25 -5.26
CA HIS A 225 3.11 -16.08 -4.43
C HIS A 225 3.86 -17.06 -3.53
N GLU A 226 5.19 -16.96 -3.46
CA GLU A 226 6.01 -17.73 -2.50
C GLU A 226 5.76 -19.24 -2.59
N HIS A 227 5.67 -19.77 -3.81
CA HIS A 227 5.49 -21.20 -4.04
C HIS A 227 6.70 -21.99 -3.55
N THR A 228 6.44 -23.08 -2.81
CA THR A 228 7.51 -23.97 -2.30
C THR A 228 7.86 -25.08 -3.28
N SER A 229 6.94 -25.43 -4.19
CA SER A 229 7.14 -26.45 -5.21
C SER A 229 6.23 -26.20 -6.42
N GLN A 230 6.54 -26.85 -7.55
CA GLN A 230 5.69 -26.81 -8.74
C GLN A 230 4.34 -27.52 -8.53
N GLU A 231 4.32 -28.56 -7.67
CA GLU A 231 3.08 -29.24 -7.26
C GLU A 231 2.15 -28.29 -6.50
N GLU A 232 2.70 -27.56 -5.52
CA GLU A 232 1.96 -26.57 -4.73
C GLU A 232 1.48 -25.41 -5.61
N GLN A 233 2.33 -24.95 -6.53
CA GLN A 233 1.95 -23.93 -7.50
C GLN A 233 0.76 -24.39 -8.36
N SER A 234 0.82 -25.62 -8.90
CA SER A 234 -0.24 -26.14 -9.77
C SER A 234 -1.57 -26.33 -9.01
N ALA A 235 -1.51 -26.65 -7.71
CA ALA A 235 -2.68 -26.81 -6.87
C ALA A 235 -3.33 -25.49 -6.45
N THR A 236 -2.56 -24.39 -6.38
CA THR A 236 -3.02 -23.11 -5.81
C THR A 236 -3.11 -21.98 -6.82
N CYS A 237 -2.50 -22.13 -7.99
CA CYS A 237 -2.46 -21.13 -9.05
C CYS A 237 -2.68 -21.78 -10.41
N GLY A 238 -3.68 -21.33 -11.17
CA GLY A 238 -3.94 -21.83 -12.53
C GLY A 238 -5.41 -22.00 -12.93
N SER A 239 -6.36 -21.80 -12.01
CA SER A 239 -7.77 -22.14 -12.24
C SER A 239 -8.76 -21.21 -11.53
N ARG A 240 -8.53 -19.89 -11.53
CA ARG A 240 -9.57 -18.95 -11.08
C ARG A 240 -10.57 -18.69 -12.21
N GLY A 241 -11.65 -19.47 -12.20
CA GLY A 241 -12.90 -19.10 -12.89
C GLY A 241 -13.47 -17.81 -12.29
N GLU A 242 -14.09 -16.99 -13.13
CA GLU A 242 -14.74 -15.74 -12.72
C GLU A 242 -15.96 -16.05 -11.82
N ASP A 243 -16.17 -15.27 -10.75
CA ASP A 243 -17.33 -15.37 -9.86
C ASP A 243 -17.89 -13.97 -9.49
N PRO A 244 -19.20 -13.71 -9.35
CA PRO A 244 -19.77 -12.37 -9.53
C PRO A 244 -20.17 -11.65 -8.23
N VAL A 245 -19.25 -11.44 -7.28
CA VAL A 245 -19.55 -10.70 -6.03
C VAL A 245 -18.85 -9.35 -6.01
N GLY A 246 -19.46 -8.34 -6.62
CA GLY A 246 -18.84 -7.02 -6.86
C GLY A 246 -19.65 -5.78 -6.46
N LYS A 247 -20.76 -5.89 -5.72
CA LYS A 247 -21.67 -4.74 -5.50
C LYS A 247 -21.98 -4.37 -4.05
N PHE A 248 -21.35 -4.97 -3.04
CA PHE A 248 -21.79 -4.78 -1.64
C PHE A 248 -21.10 -3.62 -0.89
N TRP A 249 -20.00 -3.03 -1.38
CA TRP A 249 -19.11 -2.24 -0.50
C TRP A 249 -18.80 -0.79 -0.90
N ASP A 250 -19.35 -0.25 -1.98
CA ASP A 250 -18.94 1.08 -2.48
C ASP A 250 -19.56 2.27 -1.71
N GLU A 251 -20.65 2.08 -0.96
CA GLU A 251 -21.45 3.20 -0.43
C GLU A 251 -21.03 3.72 0.96
N ASP A 252 -20.27 2.95 1.75
CA ASP A 252 -19.90 3.31 3.14
C ASP A 252 -18.45 3.84 3.29
N ALA A 253 -17.76 4.13 2.19
CA ALA A 253 -16.30 4.28 2.15
C ALA A 253 -15.74 5.70 2.37
N SER A 254 -16.55 6.71 2.70
CA SER A 254 -16.04 8.04 3.04
C SER A 254 -15.66 8.11 4.52
N ASP A 255 -14.44 7.72 4.86
CA ASP A 255 -13.81 8.19 6.10
C ASP A 255 -13.59 9.71 5.96
N VAL A 256 -14.30 10.51 6.77
CA VAL A 256 -14.01 11.94 6.95
C VAL A 256 -12.55 12.07 7.35
N GLU A 257 -11.78 12.85 6.60
CA GLU A 257 -10.36 13.09 6.89
C GLU A 257 -10.19 13.56 8.35
N GLU A 258 -9.18 12.99 9.01
CA GLU A 258 -8.72 13.35 10.34
C GLU A 258 -8.36 14.84 10.35
N GLN A 259 -9.28 15.68 10.84
CA GLN A 259 -8.95 17.05 11.17
C GLN A 259 -7.97 16.99 12.34
N THR A 260 -6.72 17.34 12.05
CA THR A 260 -5.73 17.66 13.08
C THR A 260 -6.25 18.82 13.90
N ASP A 261 -6.44 18.61 15.20
CA ASP A 261 -6.87 19.61 16.16
C ASP A 261 -5.81 20.72 16.32
N ASP A 262 -5.77 21.67 15.38
CA ASP A 262 -5.04 22.93 15.51
C ASP A 262 -6.00 24.10 15.33
N ALA A 263 -6.91 24.27 16.29
CA ALA A 263 -7.63 25.52 16.47
C ALA A 263 -8.06 25.70 17.93
N ARG A 264 -7.11 25.70 18.86
CA ARG A 264 -7.33 26.22 20.21
C ARG A 264 -6.89 27.68 20.27
N ASN A 265 -7.69 28.58 19.68
CA ASN A 265 -7.81 29.93 20.23
C ASN A 265 -9.13 30.61 19.81
N LYS A 266 -10.12 30.56 20.71
CA LYS A 266 -11.22 31.53 20.75
C LYS A 266 -11.43 31.93 22.22
N GLN A 267 -10.77 33.00 22.64
CA GLN A 267 -11.39 34.02 23.51
C GLN A 267 -11.88 35.10 22.54
N ALA A 268 -13.20 35.24 22.34
CA ALA A 268 -14.11 36.03 23.16
C ALA A 268 -13.75 37.53 23.06
N ASP A 269 -14.56 38.28 22.31
CA ASP A 269 -15.28 39.45 22.80
C ASP A 269 -16.05 40.12 21.64
N GLY A 270 -17.23 40.65 21.95
CA GLY A 270 -17.84 41.74 21.18
C GLY A 270 -19.21 41.46 20.58
N GLU A 271 -20.23 41.80 21.37
CA GLU A 271 -21.64 41.98 21.02
C GLU A 271 -21.87 42.90 19.81
N GLY A 272 -23.04 42.78 19.18
CA GLY A 272 -23.61 43.87 18.38
C GLY A 272 -24.58 43.39 17.30
N GLY A 273 -25.88 43.49 17.57
CA GLY A 273 -26.95 43.14 16.64
C GLY A 273 -27.18 44.12 15.49
N GLY A 274 -28.20 43.84 14.69
CA GLY A 274 -28.83 44.85 13.83
C GLY A 274 -29.07 44.42 12.38
N GLU A 275 -30.32 44.03 12.12
CA GLU A 275 -31.16 44.38 10.96
C GLU A 275 -30.63 44.34 9.50
N LYS A 276 -31.39 43.56 8.70
CA LYS A 276 -31.98 43.87 7.38
C LYS A 276 -31.33 45.00 6.56
N ARG A 277 -31.06 44.70 5.28
CA ARG A 277 -31.88 45.21 4.15
C ARG A 277 -31.53 44.57 2.81
N GLU A 278 -32.60 44.39 2.05
CA GLU A 278 -32.69 44.05 0.64
C GLU A 278 -32.23 45.21 -0.26
N ASN A 279 -31.74 44.86 -1.45
CA ASN A 279 -32.07 45.45 -2.76
C ASN A 279 -31.17 44.71 -3.77
N GLU A 280 -31.67 43.81 -4.60
CA GLU A 280 -32.48 44.02 -5.81
C GLU A 280 -31.92 45.00 -6.83
N ASN A 281 -31.93 44.48 -8.07
CA ASN A 281 -31.90 45.16 -9.37
C ASN A 281 -30.51 45.62 -9.83
N SER A 282 -30.11 45.45 -11.09
CA SER A 282 -30.81 45.07 -12.34
C SER A 282 -29.67 45.05 -13.39
N ASP A 283 -29.52 43.99 -14.18
CA ASP A 283 -30.17 43.82 -15.49
C ASP A 283 -29.31 44.37 -16.66
N GLY A 284 -29.34 43.61 -17.76
CA GLY A 284 -28.74 43.95 -19.07
C GLY A 284 -27.25 43.61 -19.20
N GLY A 285 -26.78 42.78 -20.12
CA GLY A 285 -27.38 42.28 -21.35
C GLY A 285 -26.38 42.43 -22.51
N SER A 286 -26.33 41.39 -23.35
CA SER A 286 -25.77 41.28 -24.70
C SER A 286 -24.24 41.25 -24.93
N ASP A 287 -23.75 40.04 -25.18
CA ASP A 287 -23.33 39.52 -26.50
C ASP A 287 -22.61 40.44 -27.51
N HIS A 288 -21.38 40.04 -27.84
CA HIS A 288 -20.87 39.67 -29.18
C HIS A 288 -19.33 39.82 -29.18
N ASP A 289 -18.57 38.74 -29.28
CA ASP A 289 -18.14 38.01 -30.49
C ASP A 289 -16.84 38.51 -31.11
N SER A 290 -16.09 37.51 -31.58
CA SER A 290 -15.07 37.57 -32.63
C SER A 290 -13.65 38.04 -32.28
N LYS A 291 -12.78 37.02 -32.17
CA LYS A 291 -11.59 36.77 -33.01
C LYS A 291 -10.67 37.97 -33.32
N ASN A 292 -9.39 37.83 -32.98
CA ASN A 292 -8.39 37.58 -34.03
C ASN A 292 -7.01 37.18 -33.48
N HIS A 293 -6.39 36.28 -34.24
CA HIS A 293 -4.98 35.92 -34.27
C HIS A 293 -4.05 37.14 -34.37
N ASN A 294 -2.85 37.04 -33.80
CA ASN A 294 -1.65 36.90 -34.63
C ASN A 294 -0.41 36.51 -33.82
N ASP A 295 0.37 35.65 -34.48
CA ASP A 295 1.74 35.26 -34.21
C ASP A 295 2.70 36.47 -34.20
N SER A 296 3.83 36.34 -33.51
CA SER A 296 5.15 36.21 -34.18
C SER A 296 6.31 36.29 -33.20
N GLN A 297 7.31 35.48 -33.55
CA GLN A 297 8.64 35.28 -32.99
C GLN A 297 9.53 36.53 -33.05
N ASN A 298 10.59 36.52 -32.22
CA ASN A 298 12.01 36.83 -32.51
C ASN A 298 12.75 36.63 -31.16
N ASP A 299 13.73 35.71 -31.03
CA ASP A 299 15.16 35.81 -31.44
C ASP A 299 15.88 36.94 -30.67
N GLU A 300 17.08 36.86 -30.13
CA GLU A 300 18.17 35.89 -29.87
C GLU A 300 19.26 36.71 -29.09
N GLU A 301 20.42 36.12 -28.80
CA GLU A 301 21.67 36.71 -28.21
C GLU A 301 21.70 36.88 -26.69
N MET A 302 22.46 36.10 -25.89
CA MET A 302 23.90 35.75 -25.88
C MET A 302 24.83 36.94 -25.62
N GLU A 303 25.34 37.06 -24.38
CA GLU A 303 26.77 37.25 -24.11
C GLU A 303 27.12 37.08 -22.63
N SER A 304 28.42 37.03 -22.36
CA SER A 304 29.11 36.24 -21.34
C SER A 304 29.90 37.14 -20.35
N ILE A 305 30.82 36.54 -19.58
CA ILE A 305 31.79 37.12 -18.61
C ILE A 305 31.30 37.01 -17.14
N GLY A 306 32.04 36.50 -16.15
CA GLY A 306 33.43 36.06 -16.08
C GLY A 306 33.82 35.67 -14.65
N THR A 307 34.67 34.65 -14.60
CA THR A 307 35.64 34.17 -13.59
C THR A 307 35.91 34.98 -12.31
N LYS A 308 36.01 34.28 -11.16
CA LYS A 308 37.19 34.37 -10.25
C LYS A 308 37.27 33.22 -9.24
N ARG A 309 38.38 32.47 -9.29
CA ARG A 309 38.92 31.66 -8.18
C ARG A 309 39.86 32.54 -7.35
N LYS A 310 39.95 32.28 -6.04
CA LYS A 310 41.22 32.35 -5.29
C LYS A 310 41.14 31.47 -4.03
N ALA A 311 42.27 30.86 -3.73
CA ALA A 311 42.52 29.78 -2.77
C ALA A 311 43.23 30.29 -1.49
N GLN A 312 43.57 29.32 -0.63
CA GLN A 312 44.55 29.29 0.49
C GLN A 312 44.05 29.76 1.86
N ASP A 313 44.43 29.16 3.00
CA ASP A 313 45.26 27.97 3.30
C ASP A 313 45.12 27.56 4.79
N GLU A 314 45.46 26.30 5.04
CA GLU A 314 46.24 25.72 6.17
C GLU A 314 45.76 25.64 7.64
N GLY A 315 46.16 24.51 8.25
CA GLY A 315 46.31 24.24 9.69
C GLY A 315 45.47 23.05 10.17
N GLU A 316 45.76 21.79 9.84
CA GLU A 316 46.75 20.88 10.48
C GLU A 316 46.60 20.64 12.00
N ASP A 317 46.82 19.36 12.33
CA ASP A 317 47.01 18.72 13.65
C ASP A 317 45.73 18.26 14.39
N GLY A 318 45.58 17.02 14.85
CA GLY A 318 46.53 15.92 15.01
C GLY A 318 45.82 14.72 15.63
N SER A 319 46.24 13.53 15.22
CA SER A 319 45.74 12.23 15.66
C SER A 319 45.91 11.98 17.16
N ALA A 320 45.06 11.12 17.76
CA ALA A 320 45.43 9.71 18.04
C ALA A 320 44.67 9.08 19.22
N LYS A 321 44.52 7.74 19.10
CA LYS A 321 44.40 6.69 20.15
C LYS A 321 43.03 6.52 20.83
N LYS A 322 42.58 5.31 21.19
CA LYS A 322 42.93 3.91 20.88
C LYS A 322 41.87 3.04 21.60
N LEU A 323 41.60 1.88 21.02
CA LEU A 323 40.79 0.76 21.55
C LEU A 323 41.16 0.22 22.94
N LYS A 324 40.18 -0.55 23.47
CA LYS A 324 40.18 -1.73 24.38
C LYS A 324 39.64 -1.46 25.80
N GLN A 325 38.54 -2.09 26.27
CA GLN A 325 38.15 -3.51 26.48
C GLN A 325 38.42 -3.93 27.94
N GLU A 326 37.56 -4.83 28.47
CA GLU A 326 37.53 -5.45 29.82
C GLU A 326 36.67 -4.66 30.84
N GLY A 327 35.76 -5.23 31.63
CA GLY A 327 35.54 -6.62 32.05
C GLY A 327 35.68 -6.72 33.57
N GLY A 328 34.57 -6.92 34.29
CA GLY A 328 34.55 -7.39 35.69
C GLY A 328 34.13 -6.36 36.75
N LEU A 329 32.90 -6.45 37.25
CA LEU A 329 32.53 -7.23 38.44
C LEU A 329 31.01 -7.46 38.46
#